data_AF-A0AAW1UN10-F1
#
_entry.id   AF-A0AAW1UN10-F1
#
_cell.length_a   1.000
_cell.length_b   1.000
_cell.length_c   1.000
_cell.angle_alpha   90.00
_cell.angle_beta   90.00
_cell.angle_gamma   90.00
#
_symmetry.space_group_name_H-M   'P 1'
#
loop_
_entity.id
_entity.type
_entity.pdbx_description
1 polymer ?
#
loop_
_entity_poly.entity_id
_entity_poly.type
_entity_poly.pdbx_seq_one_letter_code
_entity_poly.pdbx_strand_id
1 'polypeptide(L)'
;MVIYELNFALFQGTIYQWSRDHRVHHKHSDTIADPHNINNGFFFAHYGWLMCKKYLEVTEKGALIDMDDILNDPIAQFQRRHVRSLVTLLAVILPTIIPMILWKESFICSFSVNLFRYFLSLHLTLCVNSVAHILGNKPYNKNIHPVENKLLSFFVMGEAFHNYHHSFPWDYKTAELGGSTFNISALLIEQCAKIGWAYDLKTTSPAMVKNRCLKSGDGSHKIWGWGDKDQSPEDIKEASITYKNVD
;
A
#
# COMPACT_ATOMS: atom_id res chain seq x y z
N MET A 1 19.16 3.25 2.34
CA MET A 1 19.52 3.86 3.64
C MET A 1 18.43 4.81 4.15
N VAL A 2 18.09 5.90 3.44
CA VAL A 2 17.07 6.89 3.89
C VAL A 2 15.66 6.30 4.09
N ILE A 3 15.19 5.39 3.21
CA ILE A 3 13.87 4.75 3.35
C ILE A 3 13.78 3.87 4.62
N TYR A 4 14.89 3.26 5.02
CA TYR A 4 14.96 2.44 6.22
C TYR A 4 14.89 3.32 7.47
N GLU A 5 15.48 4.52 7.42
CA GLU A 5 15.40 5.53 8.48
C GLU A 5 13.96 5.99 8.75
N LEU A 6 13.17 6.14 7.69
CA LEU A 6 11.75 6.52 7.77
C LEU A 6 10.88 5.41 8.38
N ASN A 7 11.22 4.13 8.16
CA ASN A 7 10.49 3.00 8.75
C ASN A 7 10.57 3.00 10.29
N PHE A 8 11.69 3.42 10.90
CA PHE A 8 11.82 3.48 12.36
C PHE A 8 10.86 4.49 13.00
N ALA A 9 10.61 5.62 12.34
CA ALA A 9 9.77 6.70 12.86
C ALA A 9 8.27 6.33 12.95
N LEU A 10 7.88 5.22 12.31
CA LEU A 10 6.50 4.74 12.22
C LEU A 10 6.17 3.66 13.26
N PHE A 11 7.18 3.02 13.86
CA PHE A 11 7.03 2.03 14.93
C PHE A 11 6.06 0.87 14.58
N GLN A 12 6.18 0.32 13.37
CA GLN A 12 5.30 -0.76 12.86
C GLN A 12 5.97 -2.16 12.82
N GLY A 13 6.96 -2.38 13.69
CA GLY A 13 7.76 -3.60 13.70
C GLY A 13 9.02 -3.52 12.83
N THR A 14 9.79 -4.61 12.81
CA THR A 14 10.98 -4.70 11.96
C THR A 14 10.58 -4.85 10.49
N ILE A 15 11.46 -4.45 9.56
CA ILE A 15 11.24 -4.67 8.12
C ILE A 15 11.02 -6.16 7.84
N TYR A 16 11.80 -7.03 8.50
CA TYR A 16 11.59 -8.47 8.42
C TYR A 16 10.17 -8.90 8.80
N GLN A 17 9.66 -8.44 9.96
CA GLN A 17 8.32 -8.81 10.42
C GLN A 17 7.24 -8.26 9.50
N TRP A 18 7.34 -6.97 9.14
CA TRP A 18 6.38 -6.29 8.29
C TRP A 18 6.33 -6.93 6.91
N SER A 19 7.48 -7.11 6.24
CA SER A 19 7.54 -7.73 4.92
C SER A 19 7.06 -9.18 4.94
N ARG A 20 7.41 -9.97 5.96
CA ARG A 20 6.93 -11.35 6.06
C ARG A 20 5.42 -11.39 6.20
N ASP A 21 4.85 -10.64 7.15
CA ASP A 21 3.42 -10.64 7.41
C ASP A 21 2.63 -10.09 6.19
N HIS A 22 3.16 -9.08 5.52
CA HIS A 22 2.57 -8.51 4.31
C HIS A 22 2.64 -9.47 3.10
N ARG A 23 3.73 -10.23 2.94
CA ARG A 23 3.81 -11.33 1.96
C ARG A 23 2.78 -12.42 2.23
N VAL A 24 2.59 -12.80 3.50
CA VAL A 24 1.53 -13.75 3.90
C VAL A 24 0.16 -13.19 3.53
N HIS A 25 -0.09 -11.92 3.85
CA HIS A 25 -1.34 -11.25 3.50
C HIS A 25 -1.63 -11.29 2.01
N HIS A 26 -0.69 -10.91 1.13
CA HIS A 26 -0.93 -11.01 -0.31
C HIS A 26 -1.16 -12.43 -0.80
N LYS A 27 -0.39 -13.40 -0.28
CA LYS A 27 -0.46 -14.80 -0.73
C LYS A 27 -1.73 -15.51 -0.24
N HIS A 28 -2.25 -15.11 0.91
CA HIS A 28 -3.36 -15.77 1.61
C HIS A 28 -4.46 -14.79 1.99
N SER A 29 -4.62 -13.69 1.23
CA SER A 29 -5.58 -12.62 1.49
C SER A 29 -6.96 -13.18 1.72
N ASP A 30 -7.68 -12.58 2.66
CA ASP A 30 -9.08 -12.91 2.96
C ASP A 30 -9.29 -14.36 3.50
N THR A 31 -8.22 -15.06 3.88
CA THR A 31 -8.27 -16.38 4.53
C THR A 31 -7.85 -16.33 6.00
N ILE A 32 -8.00 -17.44 6.74
CA ILE A 32 -7.52 -17.55 8.13
C ILE A 32 -6.01 -17.34 8.30
N ALA A 33 -5.23 -17.54 7.22
CA ALA A 33 -3.80 -17.30 7.23
C ALA A 33 -3.43 -15.84 6.99
N ASP A 34 -4.37 -14.95 6.66
CA ASP A 34 -4.14 -13.51 6.57
C ASP A 34 -4.03 -12.89 7.99
N PRO A 35 -2.90 -12.23 8.34
CA PRO A 35 -2.71 -11.61 9.66
C PRO A 35 -3.82 -10.65 10.09
N HIS A 36 -4.47 -10.00 9.13
CA HIS A 36 -5.48 -8.96 9.34
C HIS A 36 -6.71 -9.18 8.47
N ASN A 37 -7.11 -10.45 8.33
CA ASN A 37 -8.25 -10.90 7.55
C ASN A 37 -9.52 -10.04 7.78
N ILE A 38 -9.97 -9.37 6.72
CA ILE A 38 -11.17 -8.53 6.74
C ILE A 38 -12.47 -9.31 7.01
N ASN A 39 -12.49 -10.62 6.73
CA ASN A 39 -13.65 -11.47 7.01
C ASN A 39 -13.91 -11.66 8.52
N ASN A 40 -12.93 -11.37 9.37
CA ASN A 40 -13.11 -11.33 10.83
C ASN A 40 -13.73 -10.00 11.31
N GLY A 41 -14.09 -9.10 10.38
CA GLY A 41 -14.77 -7.83 10.64
C GLY A 41 -13.84 -6.62 10.63
N PHE A 42 -14.44 -5.44 10.42
CA PHE A 42 -13.72 -4.17 10.31
C PHE A 42 -12.79 -3.90 11.49
N PHE A 43 -13.26 -4.07 12.73
CA PHE A 43 -12.45 -3.81 13.91
C PHE A 43 -11.23 -4.73 13.99
N PHE A 44 -11.38 -6.01 13.63
CA PHE A 44 -10.27 -6.96 13.63
C PHE A 44 -9.19 -6.53 12.64
N ALA A 45 -9.56 -6.28 11.37
CA ALA A 45 -8.63 -5.85 10.34
C ALA A 45 -8.02 -4.47 10.61
N HIS A 46 -8.77 -3.57 11.23
CA HIS A 46 -8.28 -2.24 11.58
C HIS A 46 -7.30 -2.31 12.75
N TYR A 47 -7.67 -2.85 13.91
CA TYR A 47 -6.82 -2.78 15.11
C TYR A 47 -6.77 -4.09 15.90
N GLY A 48 -7.85 -4.87 15.90
CA GLY A 48 -8.00 -6.05 16.74
C GLY A 48 -6.91 -7.12 16.54
N TRP A 49 -6.39 -7.27 15.32
CA TRP A 49 -5.30 -8.22 15.04
C TRP A 49 -4.00 -7.93 15.81
N LEU A 50 -3.75 -6.66 16.17
CA LEU A 50 -2.60 -6.26 17.00
C LEU A 50 -2.81 -6.57 18.49
N MET A 51 -4.06 -6.76 18.91
CA MET A 51 -4.42 -7.02 20.32
C MET A 51 -4.49 -8.51 20.65
N CYS A 52 -4.46 -9.36 19.62
CA CYS A 52 -4.62 -10.80 19.75
C CYS A 52 -3.34 -11.53 19.36
N LYS A 53 -3.18 -12.77 19.84
CA LYS A 53 -2.20 -13.67 19.25
C LYS A 53 -2.64 -14.02 17.83
N LYS A 54 -1.69 -14.10 16.91
CA LYS A 54 -1.94 -14.56 15.55
C LYS A 54 -2.49 -15.99 15.56
N TYR A 55 -3.37 -16.28 14.61
CA TYR A 55 -3.80 -17.66 14.33
C TYR A 55 -2.59 -18.54 13.99
N LEU A 56 -2.71 -19.84 14.24
CA LEU A 56 -1.64 -20.80 13.98
C LEU A 56 -1.28 -20.81 12.49
N GLU A 57 -2.28 -20.74 11.63
CA GLU A 57 -2.17 -20.74 10.17
C GLU A 57 -1.35 -19.56 9.64
N VAL A 58 -1.46 -18.39 10.26
CA VAL A 58 -0.62 -17.21 9.93
C VAL A 58 0.84 -17.53 10.20
N THR A 59 1.13 -18.22 11.30
CA THR A 59 2.50 -18.59 11.69
C THR A 59 3.05 -19.69 10.78
N GLU A 60 2.26 -20.73 10.52
CA GLU A 60 2.63 -21.85 9.65
C GLU A 60 2.88 -21.39 8.21
N LYS A 61 1.97 -20.59 7.63
CA LYS A 61 2.15 -20.05 6.27
C LYS A 61 3.27 -19.01 6.23
N GLY A 62 3.44 -18.22 7.27
CA GLY A 62 4.55 -17.28 7.41
C GLY A 62 5.92 -17.95 7.45
N ALA A 63 6.02 -19.17 7.96
CA ALA A 63 7.27 -19.95 7.93
C ALA A 63 7.64 -20.46 6.53
N LEU A 64 6.68 -20.50 5.60
CA LEU A 64 6.87 -20.92 4.20
C LEU A 64 7.17 -19.75 3.26
N ILE A 65 7.19 -18.52 3.76
CA ILE A 65 7.55 -17.34 2.99
C ILE A 65 9.06 -17.27 2.89
N ASP A 66 9.57 -17.24 1.65
CA ASP A 66 10.96 -16.92 1.38
C ASP A 66 11.26 -15.49 1.88
N MET A 67 12.32 -15.36 2.66
CA MET A 67 12.79 -14.11 3.26
C MET A 67 14.29 -13.92 3.04
N ASP A 68 14.93 -14.70 2.16
CA ASP A 68 16.37 -14.67 1.94
C ASP A 68 16.84 -13.30 1.47
N ASP A 69 16.04 -12.58 0.68
CA ASP A 69 16.33 -11.22 0.23
C ASP A 69 16.46 -10.22 1.40
N ILE A 70 15.61 -10.34 2.42
CA ILE A 70 15.64 -9.48 3.62
C ILE A 70 16.68 -9.97 4.63
N LEU A 71 16.91 -11.29 4.72
CA LEU A 71 17.90 -11.89 5.60
C LEU A 71 19.33 -11.57 5.14
N ASN A 72 19.56 -11.51 3.84
CA ASN A 72 20.85 -11.19 3.23
C ASN A 72 21.10 -9.68 3.07
N ASP A 73 20.09 -8.83 3.26
CA ASP A 73 20.25 -7.37 3.27
C ASP A 73 20.91 -6.90 4.58
N PRO A 74 22.15 -6.37 4.55
CA PRO A 74 22.86 -5.95 5.76
C PRO A 74 22.18 -4.77 6.48
N ILE A 75 21.48 -3.89 5.75
CA ILE A 75 20.74 -2.75 6.30
C ILE A 75 19.50 -3.24 7.03
N ALA A 76 18.76 -4.19 6.44
CA ALA A 76 17.61 -4.82 7.10
C ALA A 76 18.04 -5.57 8.38
N GLN A 77 19.17 -6.27 8.34
CA GLN A 77 19.71 -6.95 9.54
C GLN A 77 20.18 -5.96 10.60
N PHE A 78 20.81 -4.85 10.21
CA PHE A 78 21.16 -3.77 11.13
C PHE A 78 19.90 -3.21 11.81
N GLN A 79 18.86 -2.90 11.02
CA GLN A 79 17.56 -2.45 11.53
C GLN A 79 17.01 -3.43 12.57
N ARG A 80 16.96 -4.72 12.23
CA ARG A 80 16.42 -5.76 13.09
C ARG A 80 17.17 -5.89 14.43
N ARG A 81 18.51 -5.76 14.42
CA ARG A 81 19.34 -5.85 15.64
C ARG A 81 19.17 -4.64 16.56
N HIS A 82 18.97 -3.46 15.98
CA HIS A 82 18.96 -2.19 16.72
C HIS A 82 17.58 -1.53 16.81
N VAL A 83 16.51 -2.21 16.41
CA VAL A 83 15.16 -1.65 16.30
C VAL A 83 14.69 -0.94 17.57
N ARG A 84 14.95 -1.51 18.76
CA ARG A 84 14.54 -0.90 20.04
C ARG A 84 15.22 0.45 20.23
N SER A 85 16.54 0.50 20.12
CA SER A 85 17.31 1.74 20.28
C SER A 85 16.95 2.78 19.22
N LEU A 86 16.80 2.34 17.96
CA LEU A 86 16.49 3.24 16.84
C LEU A 86 15.08 3.80 16.91
N VAL A 87 14.07 3.00 17.27
CA VAL A 87 12.70 3.51 17.50
C VAL A 87 12.67 4.48 18.68
N THR A 88 13.28 4.12 19.82
CA THR A 88 13.32 5.02 20.98
C THR A 88 13.97 6.36 20.62
N LEU A 89 15.07 6.34 19.86
CA LEU A 89 15.73 7.57 19.44
C LEU A 89 14.91 8.34 18.40
N LEU A 90 14.55 7.71 17.28
CA LEU A 90 14.02 8.38 16.08
C LEU A 90 12.51 8.65 16.15
N ALA A 91 11.73 7.81 16.84
CA ALA A 91 10.27 7.96 16.92
C ALA A 91 9.82 8.65 18.21
N VAL A 92 10.61 8.58 19.29
CA VAL A 92 10.25 9.13 20.61
C VAL A 92 11.12 10.32 21.00
N ILE A 93 12.43 10.12 21.16
CA ILE A 93 13.32 11.17 21.71
C ILE A 93 13.47 12.34 20.75
N LEU A 94 13.91 12.12 19.51
CA LEU A 94 14.19 13.21 18.58
C LEU A 94 12.95 14.05 18.26
N PRO A 95 11.78 13.48 17.90
CA PRO A 95 10.61 14.28 17.59
C PRO A 95 10.06 15.05 18.80
N THR A 96 10.37 14.63 20.02
CA THR A 96 10.02 15.37 21.25
C THR A 96 11.05 16.45 21.59
N ILE A 97 12.35 16.18 21.45
CA ILE A 97 13.42 17.13 21.84
C ILE A 97 13.65 18.21 20.79
N ILE A 98 13.54 17.92 19.49
CA ILE A 98 13.77 18.89 18.41
C ILE A 98 12.88 20.14 18.58
N PRO A 99 11.55 20.01 18.78
CA PRO A 99 10.69 21.17 19.06
C PRO A 99 11.12 22.00 20.26
N MET A 100 11.52 21.33 21.35
CA MET A 100 11.98 21.98 22.59
C MET A 100 13.26 22.80 22.36
N ILE A 101 14.15 22.33 21.49
CA ILE A 101 15.42 23.03 21.21
C ILE A 101 15.21 24.16 20.20
N LEU A 102 14.56 23.89 19.07
CA LEU A 102 14.51 24.77 17.90
C LEU A 102 13.54 25.94 18.07
N TRP A 103 12.36 25.71 18.66
CA TRP A 103 11.36 26.77 18.87
C TRP A 103 10.87 26.87 20.31
N LYS A 104 11.63 26.30 21.26
CA LYS A 104 11.44 26.45 22.72
C LYS A 104 10.09 25.95 23.23
N GLU A 105 9.55 24.93 22.59
CA GLU A 105 8.30 24.29 23.04
C GLU A 105 8.49 23.59 24.39
N SER A 106 7.41 23.48 25.17
CA SER A 106 7.39 22.73 26.42
C SER A 106 7.51 21.23 26.17
N PHE A 107 8.03 20.49 27.16
CA PHE A 107 8.09 19.02 27.10
C PHE A 107 6.69 18.41 26.90
N ILE A 108 5.69 18.87 27.66
CA ILE A 108 4.33 18.33 27.62
C ILE A 108 3.71 18.51 26.23
N CYS A 109 3.81 19.71 25.64
CA CYS A 109 3.29 19.95 24.29
C CYS A 109 4.04 19.09 23.25
N SER A 110 5.38 19.13 23.26
CA SER A 110 6.20 18.39 22.28
C SER A 110 5.96 16.88 22.33
N PHE A 111 5.88 16.31 23.53
CA PHE A 111 5.61 14.90 23.73
C PHE A 111 4.18 14.53 23.32
N SER A 112 3.19 15.35 23.67
CA SER A 112 1.78 15.10 23.33
C SER A 112 1.54 15.15 21.82
N VAL A 113 2.12 16.13 21.13
CA VAL A 113 2.05 16.24 19.66
C VAL A 113 2.74 15.05 19.00
N ASN A 114 3.89 14.59 19.51
CA ASN A 114 4.56 13.41 18.98
C ASN A 114 3.72 12.13 19.17
N LEU A 115 3.09 11.96 20.34
CA LEU A 115 2.19 10.84 20.60
C LEU A 115 0.98 10.87 19.66
N PHE A 116 0.38 12.03 19.47
CA PHE A 116 -0.73 12.22 18.53
C PHE A 116 -0.31 11.92 17.08
N ARG A 117 0.88 12.38 16.65
CA ARG A 117 1.47 12.05 15.34
C ARG A 117 1.59 10.54 15.15
N TYR A 118 2.11 9.83 16.15
CA TYR A 118 2.22 8.37 16.09
C TYR A 118 0.83 7.71 15.98
N PHE A 119 -0.11 8.09 16.84
CA PHE A 119 -1.48 7.57 16.81
C PHE A 119 -2.16 7.78 15.46
N LEU A 120 -2.07 8.99 14.90
CA LEU A 120 -2.63 9.31 13.59
C LEU A 120 -1.98 8.48 12.48
N SER A 121 -0.64 8.38 12.48
CA SER A 121 0.11 7.61 11.47
C SER A 121 -0.24 6.12 11.51
N LEU A 122 -0.41 5.57 12.73
CA LEU A 122 -0.85 4.20 12.93
C LEU A 122 -2.25 4.00 12.34
N HIS A 123 -3.23 4.81 12.72
CA HIS A 123 -4.61 4.66 12.22
C HIS A 123 -4.73 4.85 10.70
N LEU A 124 -3.96 5.76 10.10
CA LEU A 124 -3.92 5.90 8.64
C LEU A 124 -3.43 4.63 7.96
N THR A 125 -2.36 4.01 8.48
CA THR A 125 -1.86 2.73 7.94
C THR A 125 -2.91 1.63 8.11
N LEU A 126 -3.54 1.56 9.28
CA LEU A 126 -4.56 0.55 9.58
C LEU A 126 -5.84 0.71 8.74
N CYS A 127 -6.12 1.91 8.23
CA CYS A 127 -7.19 2.12 7.26
C CYS A 127 -6.92 1.41 5.92
N VAL A 128 -5.67 1.17 5.54
CA VAL A 128 -5.36 0.39 4.33
C VAL A 128 -5.87 -1.05 4.47
N ASN A 129 -5.65 -1.66 5.64
CA ASN A 129 -6.09 -3.03 5.91
C ASN A 129 -7.62 -3.15 6.09
N SER A 130 -8.29 -2.08 6.50
CA SER A 130 -9.73 -2.10 6.79
C SER A 130 -10.58 -1.37 5.75
N VAL A 131 -10.44 -0.05 5.65
CA VAL A 131 -11.23 0.79 4.73
C VAL A 131 -10.93 0.41 3.28
N ALA A 132 -9.66 0.20 2.91
CA ALA A 132 -9.28 -0.19 1.55
C ALA A 132 -9.58 -1.67 1.21
N HIS A 133 -10.27 -2.41 2.08
CA HIS A 133 -10.88 -3.72 1.79
C HIS A 133 -12.42 -3.70 1.76
N ILE A 134 -13.06 -2.54 2.03
CA ILE A 134 -14.53 -2.46 2.16
C ILE A 134 -15.11 -1.34 1.30
N LEU A 135 -14.54 -0.13 1.37
CA LEU A 135 -15.19 1.07 0.83
C LEU A 135 -14.47 1.61 -0.41
N GLY A 136 -14.97 1.25 -1.59
CA GLY A 136 -14.43 1.68 -2.87
C GLY A 136 -14.89 0.80 -4.03
N ASN A 137 -14.26 0.97 -5.19
CA ASN A 137 -14.57 0.20 -6.40
C ASN A 137 -13.50 -0.88 -6.66
N LYS A 138 -13.80 -1.85 -7.53
CA LYS A 138 -12.90 -2.98 -7.88
C LYS A 138 -12.65 -3.09 -9.39
N PRO A 139 -12.03 -2.07 -10.01
CA PRO A 139 -11.85 -1.99 -11.46
C PRO A 139 -10.99 -3.11 -12.07
N TYR A 140 -10.13 -3.77 -11.29
CA TYR A 140 -9.19 -4.77 -11.79
C TYR A 140 -9.63 -6.20 -11.45
N ASN A 141 -10.10 -6.41 -10.22
CA ASN A 141 -10.55 -7.71 -9.76
C ASN A 141 -11.68 -7.59 -8.74
N LYS A 142 -12.92 -7.89 -9.17
CA LYS A 142 -14.11 -7.86 -8.32
C LYS A 142 -14.22 -9.02 -7.33
N ASN A 143 -13.42 -10.08 -7.53
CA ASN A 143 -13.49 -11.31 -6.75
C ASN A 143 -12.62 -11.30 -5.48
N ILE A 144 -11.88 -10.22 -5.22
CA ILE A 144 -11.06 -10.03 -4.01
C ILE A 144 -11.67 -8.89 -3.18
N HIS A 145 -11.37 -8.81 -1.88
CA HIS A 145 -11.86 -7.71 -1.04
C HIS A 145 -11.26 -6.32 -1.31
N PRO A 146 -9.94 -6.17 -1.57
CA PRO A 146 -9.29 -4.88 -1.82
C PRO A 146 -10.03 -3.98 -2.82
N VAL A 147 -10.12 -2.69 -2.51
CA VAL A 147 -10.82 -1.67 -3.30
C VAL A 147 -9.93 -0.47 -3.60
N GLU A 148 -10.31 0.29 -4.62
CA GLU A 148 -9.72 1.60 -4.93
C GLU A 148 -10.44 2.69 -4.11
N ASN A 149 -9.67 3.47 -3.34
CA ASN A 149 -10.19 4.61 -2.59
C ASN A 149 -9.29 5.84 -2.74
N LYS A 150 -9.66 6.76 -3.64
CA LYS A 150 -8.89 7.98 -3.96
C LYS A 150 -8.68 8.90 -2.74
N LEU A 151 -9.73 9.10 -1.94
CA LEU A 151 -9.67 9.99 -0.78
C LEU A 151 -8.71 9.43 0.27
N LEU A 152 -8.82 8.14 0.55
CA LEU A 152 -7.88 7.47 1.45
C LEU A 152 -6.46 7.53 0.89
N SER A 153 -6.28 7.30 -0.42
CA SER A 153 -4.96 7.31 -1.07
C SER A 153 -4.21 8.61 -0.87
N PHE A 154 -4.92 9.74 -0.88
CA PHE A 154 -4.34 11.05 -0.54
C PHE A 154 -3.73 11.05 0.88
N PHE A 155 -4.44 10.52 1.88
CA PHE A 155 -3.97 10.50 3.27
C PHE A 155 -2.90 9.45 3.55
N VAL A 156 -2.92 8.31 2.83
CA VAL A 156 -1.91 7.24 2.96
C VAL A 156 -0.84 7.31 1.87
N MET A 157 -0.70 8.45 1.21
CA MET A 157 0.37 8.76 0.25
C MET A 157 0.46 7.85 -1.00
N GLY A 158 -0.58 7.11 -1.36
CA GLY A 158 -0.59 6.22 -2.53
C GLY A 158 -1.13 4.82 -2.28
N GLU A 159 -1.11 4.37 -1.02
CA GLU A 159 -1.29 2.94 -0.70
C GLU A 159 -2.74 2.43 -0.76
N ALA A 160 -3.73 3.29 -1.03
CA ALA A 160 -5.15 2.92 -1.05
C ALA A 160 -5.74 2.72 -2.46
N PHE A 161 -4.91 2.67 -3.49
CA PHE A 161 -5.24 2.03 -4.77
C PHE A 161 -5.10 0.50 -4.64
N HIS A 162 -5.86 -0.05 -3.70
CA HIS A 162 -5.57 -1.35 -3.10
C HIS A 162 -6.04 -2.52 -3.98
N ASN A 163 -7.07 -2.32 -4.81
CA ASN A 163 -7.49 -3.33 -5.79
C ASN A 163 -6.42 -3.53 -6.88
N TYR A 164 -5.78 -2.45 -7.32
CA TYR A 164 -4.65 -2.49 -8.23
C TYR A 164 -3.47 -3.19 -7.59
N HIS A 165 -3.06 -2.74 -6.40
CA HIS A 165 -1.93 -3.26 -5.66
C HIS A 165 -2.04 -4.78 -5.44
N HIS A 166 -3.20 -5.29 -5.03
CA HIS A 166 -3.42 -6.74 -4.89
C HIS A 166 -3.50 -7.49 -6.22
N SER A 167 -3.87 -6.82 -7.31
CA SER A 167 -3.88 -7.42 -8.65
C SER A 167 -2.49 -7.49 -9.30
N PHE A 168 -1.60 -6.57 -8.92
CA PHE A 168 -0.25 -6.39 -9.46
C PHE A 168 0.76 -6.05 -8.34
N PRO A 169 1.00 -6.95 -7.37
CA PRO A 169 1.78 -6.65 -6.16
C PRO A 169 3.27 -6.36 -6.41
N TRP A 170 3.76 -6.57 -7.63
CA TRP A 170 5.13 -6.27 -8.04
C TRP A 170 5.30 -4.87 -8.65
N ASP A 171 4.23 -4.12 -8.86
CA ASP A 171 4.29 -2.77 -9.42
C ASP A 171 4.80 -1.76 -8.38
N TYR A 172 5.90 -1.07 -8.68
CA TYR A 172 6.50 -0.12 -7.74
C TYR A 172 5.58 1.06 -7.40
N LYS A 173 4.64 1.39 -8.30
CA LYS A 173 3.72 2.51 -8.09
C LYS A 173 2.58 2.15 -7.16
N THR A 174 2.27 0.87 -6.98
CA THR A 174 1.06 0.39 -6.29
C THR A 174 -0.27 0.94 -6.86
N ALA A 175 -0.24 1.61 -8.01
CA ALA A 175 -1.41 2.24 -8.64
C ALA A 175 -1.22 2.43 -10.15
N GLU A 176 -2.31 2.31 -10.91
CA GLU A 176 -2.40 2.86 -12.27
C GLU A 176 -2.83 4.33 -12.27
N LEU A 177 -3.83 4.65 -11.43
CA LEU A 177 -4.52 5.94 -11.41
C LEU A 177 -3.93 6.87 -10.33
N GLY A 178 -4.25 8.15 -10.43
CA GLY A 178 -3.97 9.13 -9.37
C GLY A 178 -2.77 10.05 -9.60
N GLY A 179 -1.91 9.75 -10.57
CA GLY A 179 -0.75 10.58 -10.90
C GLY A 179 0.10 10.93 -9.66
N SER A 180 0.84 12.03 -9.71
CA SER A 180 1.67 12.48 -8.58
C SER A 180 0.87 12.99 -7.37
N THR A 181 -0.38 13.43 -7.56
CA THR A 181 -1.20 14.05 -6.50
C THR A 181 -1.69 13.03 -5.47
N PHE A 182 -2.08 11.83 -5.92
CA PHE A 182 -2.65 10.80 -5.07
C PHE A 182 -1.66 9.68 -4.75
N ASN A 183 -0.42 9.79 -5.21
CA ASN A 183 0.64 8.82 -5.01
C ASN A 183 2.02 9.49 -4.87
N ILE A 184 2.24 10.03 -3.67
CA ILE A 184 3.47 10.73 -3.32
C ILE A 184 4.63 9.73 -3.16
N SER A 185 4.33 8.50 -2.72
CA SER A 185 5.30 7.40 -2.64
C SER A 185 5.97 7.14 -3.98
N ALA A 186 5.18 6.92 -5.04
CA ALA A 186 5.69 6.69 -6.39
C ALA A 186 6.49 7.90 -6.91
N LEU A 187 6.02 9.12 -6.68
CA LEU A 187 6.73 10.35 -7.07
C LEU A 187 8.11 10.42 -6.42
N LEU A 188 8.22 10.12 -5.12
CA LEU A 188 9.49 10.13 -4.41
C LEU A 188 10.46 9.09 -4.98
N ILE A 189 9.98 7.88 -5.25
CA ILE A 189 10.78 6.81 -5.87
C ILE A 189 11.28 7.26 -7.26
N GLU A 190 10.43 7.90 -8.06
CA GLU A 190 10.80 8.43 -9.37
C GLU A 190 11.85 9.54 -9.30
N GLN A 191 11.79 10.44 -8.31
CA GLN A 191 12.84 11.45 -8.10
C GLN A 191 14.16 10.81 -7.70
N CYS A 192 14.14 9.80 -6.82
CA CYS A 192 15.32 9.01 -6.48
C CYS A 192 15.89 8.31 -7.73
N ALA A 193 15.04 7.83 -8.63
CA ALA A 193 15.47 7.21 -9.88
C ALA A 193 16.19 8.21 -10.82
N LYS A 194 15.68 9.46 -10.92
CA LYS A 194 16.31 10.51 -11.75
C LYS A 194 17.74 10.86 -11.33
N ILE A 195 18.05 10.71 -10.04
CA ILE A 195 19.40 10.96 -9.50
C ILE A 195 20.22 9.66 -9.32
N GLY A 196 19.73 8.53 -9.83
CA GLY A 196 20.44 7.24 -9.82
C GLY A 196 20.42 6.49 -8.48
N TRP A 197 19.57 6.90 -7.53
CA TRP A 197 19.44 6.22 -6.22
C TRP A 197 18.44 5.06 -6.23
N ALA A 198 17.54 5.03 -7.22
CA ALA A 198 16.63 3.92 -7.47
C ALA A 198 16.73 3.49 -8.94
N TYR A 199 16.54 2.20 -9.19
CA TYR A 199 16.62 1.61 -10.52
C TYR A 199 15.75 0.35 -10.58
N ASP A 200 15.62 -0.27 -11.75
CA ASP A 200 14.81 -1.48 -11.99
C ASP A 200 13.35 -1.38 -11.52
N LEU A 201 12.79 -0.17 -11.63
CA LEU A 201 11.40 0.13 -11.31
C LEU A 201 10.46 -0.65 -12.24
N LYS A 202 9.68 -1.58 -11.67
CA LYS A 202 8.76 -2.45 -12.42
C LYS A 202 7.38 -1.84 -12.42
N THR A 203 6.81 -1.60 -13.60
CA THR A 203 5.43 -1.13 -13.75
C THR A 203 4.67 -2.00 -14.74
N THR A 204 3.37 -2.15 -14.52
CA THR A 204 2.46 -2.98 -15.28
C THR A 204 2.13 -2.29 -16.60
N SER A 205 2.25 -3.02 -17.71
CA SER A 205 1.94 -2.45 -19.02
C SER A 205 0.44 -2.13 -19.16
N PRO A 206 0.07 -1.11 -19.94
CA PRO A 206 -1.34 -0.79 -20.20
C PRO A 206 -2.15 -1.97 -20.76
N ALA A 207 -1.52 -2.82 -21.58
CA ALA A 207 -2.14 -4.03 -22.11
C ALA A 207 -2.47 -5.05 -21.01
N MET A 208 -1.56 -5.26 -20.05
CA MET A 208 -1.81 -6.15 -18.90
C MET A 208 -2.95 -5.62 -18.02
N VAL A 209 -2.97 -4.32 -17.77
CA VAL A 209 -4.06 -3.66 -17.03
C VAL A 209 -5.40 -3.87 -17.75
N LYS A 210 -5.47 -3.52 -19.04
CA LYS A 210 -6.69 -3.69 -19.85
C LYS A 210 -7.19 -5.13 -19.82
N ASN A 211 -6.31 -6.10 -20.03
CA ASN A 211 -6.66 -7.52 -20.01
C ASN A 211 -7.19 -7.96 -18.64
N ARG A 212 -6.62 -7.45 -17.54
CA ARG A 212 -7.09 -7.73 -16.18
C ARG A 212 -8.49 -7.15 -15.95
N CYS A 213 -8.71 -5.90 -16.31
CA CYS A 213 -10.02 -5.24 -16.19
C CYS A 213 -11.10 -5.97 -17.00
N LEU A 214 -10.81 -6.37 -18.24
CA LEU A 214 -11.74 -7.13 -19.07
C LEU A 214 -12.06 -8.52 -18.49
N LYS A 215 -11.05 -9.18 -17.89
CA LYS A 215 -11.20 -10.54 -17.35
C LYS A 215 -11.94 -10.58 -16.01
N SER A 216 -11.67 -9.63 -15.11
CA SER A 216 -12.11 -9.73 -13.71
C SER A 216 -12.56 -8.41 -13.09
N GLY A 217 -12.54 -7.28 -13.81
CA GLY A 217 -13.00 -6.00 -13.29
C GLY A 217 -14.49 -5.96 -12.99
N ASP A 218 -14.90 -5.04 -12.13
CA ASP A 218 -16.30 -4.74 -11.83
C ASP A 218 -16.99 -3.81 -12.86
N GLY A 219 -16.26 -3.37 -13.90
CA GLY A 219 -16.75 -2.43 -14.91
C GLY A 219 -16.61 -0.95 -14.54
N SER A 220 -16.02 -0.62 -13.39
CA SER A 220 -15.75 0.77 -12.99
C SER A 220 -14.50 1.38 -13.63
N HIS A 221 -13.64 0.55 -14.24
CA HIS A 221 -12.47 1.00 -14.99
C HIS A 221 -12.88 1.64 -16.32
N LYS A 222 -12.26 2.75 -16.70
CA LYS A 222 -12.47 3.40 -18.00
C LYS A 222 -11.68 2.65 -19.08
N ILE A 223 -12.19 1.50 -19.52
CA ILE A 223 -11.57 0.77 -20.62
C ILE A 223 -11.98 1.43 -21.94
N TRP A 224 -11.15 2.34 -22.43
CA TRP A 224 -11.34 2.97 -23.75
C TRP A 224 -11.37 1.92 -24.87
N GLY A 225 -12.44 1.93 -25.67
CA GLY A 225 -12.67 1.01 -26.80
C GLY A 225 -14.01 1.23 -27.52
N TRP A 226 -14.20 0.52 -28.64
CA TRP A 226 -15.45 0.55 -29.42
C TRP A 226 -16.64 0.08 -28.57
N GLY A 227 -17.63 0.96 -28.36
CA GLY A 227 -18.81 0.72 -27.52
C GLY A 227 -18.73 1.25 -26.08
N ASP A 228 -17.71 2.03 -25.72
CA ASP A 228 -17.61 2.67 -24.39
C ASP A 228 -18.67 3.79 -24.21
N LYS A 229 -19.15 4.00 -22.98
CA LYS A 229 -20.11 5.06 -22.60
C LYS A 229 -19.54 6.47 -22.80
N ASP A 230 -18.22 6.60 -22.75
CA ASP A 230 -17.49 7.85 -22.96
C ASP A 230 -17.09 8.02 -24.45
N GLN A 231 -17.44 7.07 -25.34
CA GLN A 231 -17.19 7.19 -26.79
C GLN A 231 -18.13 8.23 -27.40
N SER A 232 -17.56 9.27 -28.02
CA SER A 232 -18.38 10.34 -28.61
C SER A 232 -19.18 9.81 -29.81
N PRO A 233 -20.41 10.32 -30.05
CA PRO A 233 -21.15 10.01 -31.27
C PRO A 233 -20.38 10.31 -32.56
N GLU A 234 -19.48 11.29 -32.52
CA GLU A 234 -18.60 11.69 -33.62
C GLU A 234 -17.55 10.61 -33.91
N ASP A 235 -16.86 10.09 -32.89
CA ASP A 235 -15.87 9.02 -33.05
C ASP A 235 -16.49 7.72 -33.59
N ILE A 236 -17.73 7.42 -33.20
CA ILE A 236 -18.49 6.27 -33.73
C ILE A 236 -18.77 6.47 -35.23
N LYS A 237 -19.11 7.69 -35.65
CA LYS A 237 -19.43 8.01 -37.04
C LYS A 237 -18.20 8.03 -37.95
N GLU A 238 -17.04 8.46 -37.44
CA GLU A 238 -15.80 8.55 -38.23
C GLU A 238 -15.07 7.20 -38.36
N ALA A 239 -15.41 6.20 -37.55
CA ALA A 239 -14.78 4.89 -37.62
C ALA A 239 -15.13 4.15 -38.92
N SER A 240 -14.09 3.79 -39.68
CA SER A 240 -14.21 2.91 -40.84
C SER A 240 -14.38 1.46 -40.39
N ILE A 241 -15.61 0.94 -40.47
CA ILE A 241 -15.93 -0.45 -40.11
C ILE A 241 -15.97 -1.31 -41.38
N THR A 242 -14.99 -2.20 -41.55
CA THR A 242 -14.98 -3.24 -42.59
C THR A 242 -15.52 -4.57 -42.05
N TYR A 243 -16.32 -5.29 -42.85
CA TYR A 243 -16.95 -6.59 -42.53
C TYR A 243 -18.00 -6.55 -41.40
N LYS A 244 -18.97 -5.64 -41.52
CA LYS A 244 -20.10 -5.53 -40.57
C LYS A 244 -20.94 -6.81 -40.60
N ASN A 245 -21.17 -7.44 -39.44
CA ASN A 245 -22.11 -8.56 -39.34
C ASN A 245 -23.52 -8.00 -39.52
N VAL A 246 -24.22 -8.47 -40.56
CA VAL A 246 -25.58 -8.00 -40.90
C VAL A 246 -26.56 -9.06 -40.41
N ASP A 247 -26.77 -9.07 -39.10
CA ASP A 247 -27.89 -9.78 -38.46
C ASP A 247 -28.86 -8.73 -37.89
#